data_AF-A0A949BA03-F1
#
_entry.id   AF-A0A949BA03-F1
#
_cell.length_a   1.000
_cell.length_b   1.000
_cell.length_c   1.000
_cell.angle_alpha   90.00
_cell.angle_beta   90.00
_cell.angle_gamma   90.00
#
_symmetry.space_group_name_H-M   'P 1'
#
loop_
_entity.id
_entity.type
_entity.pdbx_description
1 polymer ?
#
loop_
_entity_poly.entity_id
_entity_poly.type
_entity_poly.pdbx_seq_one_letter_code
_entity_poly.pdbx_strand_id
1 'polypeptide(L)'
;MLRFLTGGESHGEALLGILDGMPAGLKVDNAFINRELERRQEGHGRGDRMKIEKDRARILSGLKSGLTIGSPVSVLIENKD
;
A
#
# COMPACT_ATOMS: atom_id res chain seq x y z
N MET A 1 -5.95 -12.50 -15.54
CA MET A 1 -5.03 -13.09 -14.54
C MET A 1 -4.56 -11.97 -13.65
N LEU A 2 -4.60 -12.13 -12.33
CA LEU A 2 -4.15 -11.11 -11.38
C LEU A 2 -2.63 -11.18 -11.23
N ARG A 3 -1.95 -10.03 -11.31
CA ARG A 3 -0.49 -9.93 -11.15
C ARG A 3 -0.15 -8.89 -10.09
N PHE A 4 0.76 -9.25 -9.19
CA PHE A 4 1.27 -8.36 -8.16
C PHE A 4 2.79 -8.20 -8.32
N LEU A 5 3.25 -6.96 -8.35
CA LEU A 5 4.65 -6.57 -8.49
C LEU A 5 5.02 -5.62 -7.35
N THR A 6 6.22 -5.75 -6.81
CA THR A 6 6.74 -4.87 -5.76
C THR A 6 8.12 -4.35 -6.11
N GLY A 7 8.48 -3.19 -5.59
CA GLY A 7 9.83 -2.62 -5.70
C GLY A 7 10.15 -1.68 -4.55
N GLY A 8 11.43 -1.31 -4.44
CA GLY A 8 11.96 -0.42 -3.40
C GLY A 8 12.88 -1.12 -2.41
N GLU A 9 13.70 -0.33 -1.74
CA GLU A 9 14.64 -0.76 -0.70
C GLU A 9 14.18 -0.32 0.70
N SER A 10 14.54 -1.10 1.72
CA SER A 10 14.18 -0.79 3.12
C SER A 10 14.71 0.57 3.62
N HIS A 11 15.81 1.06 3.06
CA HIS A 11 16.39 2.38 3.36
C HIS A 11 16.42 3.27 2.10
N GLY A 12 15.60 2.94 1.09
CA GLY A 12 15.42 3.76 -0.10
C GLY A 12 14.43 4.90 0.15
N GLU A 13 14.01 5.59 -0.92
CA GLU A 13 13.03 6.67 -0.82
C GLU A 13 11.62 6.17 -0.47
N ALA A 14 11.21 5.06 -1.08
CA ALA A 14 9.86 4.52 -0.91
C ALA A 14 9.76 3.05 -1.36
N LEU A 15 8.68 2.41 -0.95
CA LEU A 15 8.23 1.12 -1.43
C LEU A 15 7.06 1.29 -2.41
N LEU A 16 7.05 0.48 -3.47
CA LEU A 16 6.02 0.49 -4.50
C LEU A 16 5.36 -0.89 -4.63
N GLY A 17 4.03 -0.91 -4.72
CA GLY A 17 3.24 -2.08 -5.10
C GLY A 17 2.39 -1.78 -6.34
N ILE A 18 2.35 -2.70 -7.29
CA ILE A 18 1.50 -2.61 -8.49
C ILE A 18 0.65 -3.87 -8.57
N LEU A 19 -0.66 -3.69 -8.60
CA LEU A 19 -1.65 -4.75 -8.79
C LEU A 19 -2.34 -4.57 -10.15
N ASP A 20 -2.14 -5.53 -11.04
CA ASP A 20 -2.64 -5.54 -12.41
C ASP A 20 -3.62 -6.68 -12.65
N GLY A 21 -4.58 -6.47 -13.53
CA GLY A 21 -5.67 -7.41 -13.83
C GLY A 21 -6.87 -7.31 -12.89
N MET A 22 -6.99 -6.23 -12.11
CA MET A 22 -8.18 -5.95 -11.31
C MET A 22 -9.37 -5.60 -12.20
N PRO A 23 -10.58 -6.14 -11.95
CA PRO A 23 -11.77 -5.69 -12.66
C PRO A 23 -12.14 -4.27 -12.24
N ALA A 24 -12.84 -3.54 -13.11
CA ALA A 24 -13.40 -2.23 -12.80
C ALA A 24 -14.61 -2.34 -11.84
N GLY A 25 -14.87 -1.28 -11.07
CA GLY A 25 -16.05 -1.15 -10.20
C GLY A 25 -15.87 -1.68 -8.78
N LEU A 26 -14.68 -2.17 -8.41
CA LEU A 26 -14.41 -2.59 -7.03
C LEU A 26 -14.08 -1.39 -6.16
N LYS A 27 -14.71 -1.31 -4.99
CA LYS A 27 -14.43 -0.26 -4.01
C LYS A 27 -13.09 -0.50 -3.34
N VAL A 28 -12.24 0.52 -3.34
CA VAL A 28 -10.96 0.52 -2.63
C VAL A 28 -10.93 1.71 -1.69
N ASP A 29 -10.55 1.45 -0.44
CA ASP A 29 -10.53 2.42 0.64
C ASP A 29 -9.10 2.58 1.17
N ASN A 30 -8.55 3.79 1.11
CA ASN A 30 -7.24 4.10 1.70
C ASN A 30 -7.23 3.81 3.21
N ALA A 31 -8.35 4.00 3.92
CA ALA A 31 -8.44 3.69 5.33
C ALA A 31 -8.33 2.18 5.60
N PHE A 32 -8.84 1.34 4.70
CA PHE A 32 -8.64 -0.10 4.77
C PHE A 32 -7.14 -0.44 4.66
N ILE A 33 -6.44 0.10 3.67
CA ILE A 33 -5.02 -0.20 3.47
C ILE A 33 -4.19 0.28 4.65
N ASN A 34 -4.41 1.50 5.14
CA ASN A 34 -3.67 2.03 6.28
C ASN A 34 -3.93 1.23 7.55
N ARG A 35 -5.16 0.77 7.80
CA ARG A 35 -5.45 -0.12 8.93
C ARG A 35 -4.70 -1.45 8.82
N GLU A 36 -4.58 -2.02 7.62
CA GLU A 36 -3.80 -3.24 7.43
C GLU A 36 -2.29 -2.99 7.63
N LEU A 37 -1.78 -1.80 7.30
CA LEU A 37 -0.41 -1.40 7.63
C LEU A 37 -0.21 -1.26 9.15
N GLU A 38 -1.13 -0.59 9.85
CA GLU A 38 -1.10 -0.45 11.31
C GLU A 38 -1.15 -1.81 12.01
N ARG A 39 -2.02 -2.73 11.55
CA ARG A 39 -2.08 -4.11 12.06
C ARG A 39 -0.75 -4.85 11.90
N ARG A 40 0.03 -4.56 10.85
CA ARG A 40 1.37 -5.14 10.73
C ARG A 40 2.29 -4.61 11.83
N GLN A 41 2.13 -3.38 12.31
CA GLN A 41 3.01 -2.85 13.36
C GLN A 41 2.70 -3.43 14.74
N GLU A 42 1.54 -4.07 14.91
CA GLU A 42 1.11 -4.70 16.16
C GLU A 42 1.62 -6.17 16.26
N GLY A 43 2.42 -6.49 17.30
CA GLY A 43 2.85 -7.87 17.56
C GLY A 43 4.01 -7.99 18.55
N HIS A 44 4.05 -9.09 19.32
CA HIS A 44 5.11 -9.38 20.29
C HIS A 44 6.46 -9.58 19.56
N GLY A 45 7.52 -8.91 20.02
CA GLY A 45 8.85 -8.97 19.39
C GLY A 45 9.13 -7.92 18.30
N ARG A 46 8.20 -6.97 18.07
CA ARG A 46 8.46 -5.83 17.19
C ARG A 46 9.21 -4.72 17.95
N GLY A 47 10.35 -4.32 17.40
CA GLY A 47 11.23 -3.31 18.00
C GLY A 47 10.57 -1.93 18.10
N ASP A 48 11.08 -1.07 18.99
CA ASP A 48 10.47 0.22 19.31
C ASP A 48 10.27 1.14 18.09
N ARG A 49 11.11 0.99 17.05
CA ARG A 49 11.00 1.74 15.78
C ARG A 49 9.64 1.53 15.09
N MET A 50 9.12 0.31 15.07
CA MET A 50 7.83 0.00 14.43
C MET A 50 6.62 0.59 15.18
N LYS A 51 6.77 0.96 16.47
CA LYS A 51 5.69 1.64 17.23
C LYS A 51 5.51 3.11 16.86
N ILE A 52 6.51 3.70 16.20
CA ILE A 52 6.56 5.14 15.86
C ILE A 52 6.38 5.37 14.36
N GLU A 53 6.61 4.34 13.52
CA GLU A 53 6.34 4.39 12.08
C GLU A 53 4.86 4.66 11.82
N LYS A 54 4.59 5.73 11.07
CA LYS A 54 3.23 6.10 10.63
C LYS A 54 3.15 5.98 9.12
N ASP A 55 3.52 4.83 8.61
CA ASP A 55 3.51 4.56 7.18
C ASP A 55 2.10 4.75 6.65
N ARG A 56 1.99 5.48 5.55
CA ARG A 56 0.71 5.69 4.88
C ARG A 56 0.84 5.27 3.44
N ALA A 57 -0.10 4.42 3.03
CA ALA A 57 -0.27 4.09 1.64
C ALA A 57 -0.85 5.28 0.88
N ARG A 58 -0.25 5.59 -0.26
CA ARG A 58 -0.74 6.54 -1.25
C ARG A 58 -1.05 5.79 -2.53
N ILE A 59 -2.32 5.77 -2.94
CA ILE A 59 -2.71 5.17 -4.22
C ILE A 59 -2.45 6.19 -5.33
N LEU A 60 -1.62 5.83 -6.31
CA LEU A 60 -1.18 6.72 -7.40
C LEU A 60 -1.99 6.52 -8.68
N SER A 61 -2.51 5.32 -8.93
CA SER A 61 -3.25 5.00 -10.17
C SER A 61 -4.32 3.92 -9.96
N GLY A 62 -5.10 3.66 -11.00
CA GLY A 62 -6.05 2.53 -11.06
C GLY A 62 -7.39 2.79 -10.39
N LEU A 63 -7.59 3.97 -9.80
CA LEU A 63 -8.83 4.38 -9.16
C LEU A 63 -9.42 5.65 -9.76
N LYS A 64 -10.75 5.73 -9.75
CA LYS A 64 -11.53 6.95 -9.96
C LYS A 64 -12.70 6.96 -8.99
N SER A 65 -12.83 8.02 -8.20
CA SER A 65 -13.89 8.15 -7.17
C SER A 65 -13.97 6.95 -6.21
N GLY A 66 -12.81 6.39 -5.81
CA GLY A 66 -12.74 5.25 -4.89
C GLY A 66 -13.08 3.88 -5.50
N LEU A 67 -13.26 3.80 -6.82
CA LEU A 67 -13.53 2.56 -7.54
C LEU A 67 -12.38 2.22 -8.49
N THR A 68 -12.06 0.93 -8.63
CA THR A 68 -11.12 0.44 -9.65
C THR A 68 -11.65 0.74 -11.05
N ILE A 69 -10.76 1.06 -11.98
CA ILE A 69 -11.13 1.36 -13.38
C ILE A 69 -10.62 0.33 -14.38
N GLY A 70 -10.04 -0.77 -13.90
CA GLY A 70 -9.49 -1.84 -14.75
C GLY A 70 -8.03 -1.63 -15.17
N SER A 71 -7.48 -0.43 -15.03
CA SER A 71 -6.05 -0.17 -15.18
C SER A 71 -5.27 -0.58 -13.91
N PRO A 72 -3.94 -0.78 -14.01
CA PRO A 72 -3.13 -1.15 -12.86
C PRO A 72 -3.28 -0.18 -11.68
N VAL A 73 -3.48 -0.75 -10.49
CA VAL A 73 -3.51 -0.02 -9.23
C VAL A 73 -2.08 0.04 -8.69
N SER A 74 -1.54 1.25 -8.53
CA SER A 74 -0.22 1.46 -7.94
C SER A 74 -0.34 2.12 -6.57
N VAL A 75 0.44 1.63 -5.61
CA VAL A 75 0.45 2.09 -4.21
C VAL A 75 1.88 2.38 -3.81
N LEU A 76 2.12 3.56 -3.27
CA LEU A 76 3.40 4.02 -2.74
C LEU A 76 3.34 4.10 -1.22
N ILE A 77 4.41 3.69 -0.56
CA ILE A 77 4.64 3.92 0.87
C ILE A 77 6.00 4.61 0.99
N GLU A 78 6.01 5.86 1.45
CA GLU A 78 7.23 6.64 1.63
C GLU A 78 7.95 6.18 2.90
N ASN A 79 9.26 5.95 2.80
CA ASN A 79 10.09 5.70 3.98
C ASN A 79 10.28 7.02 4.75
N LYS A 80 10.30 6.94 6.08
CA LYS A 80 10.39 8.12 6.98
C LYS A 80 11.70 8.17 7.77
N ASP A 81 12.70 7.48 7.25
CA ASP A 81 14.04 7.35 7.83
C ASP A 81 14.80 8.68 7.89
#